data_AF-Q4ZIR1-F1
#
_entry.id   AF-Q4ZIR1-F1
#
_cell.length_a   1.000
_cell.length_b   1.000
_cell.length_c   1.000
_cell.angle_alpha   90.00
_cell.angle_beta   90.00
_cell.angle_gamma   90.00
#
_symmetry.space_group_name_H-M   'P 1'
#
loop_
_entity.id
_entity.type
_entity.pdbx_description
1 polymer ?
#
loop_
_entity_poly.entity_id
_entity_poly.type
_entity_poly.pdbx_seq_one_letter_code
_entity_poly.pdbx_strand_id
1 'polypeptide(L)'
;MMIALPNQDCSWTVTLFMPFKNFKEIDTDEKLMIFFQKYFPDSIPLIGEKKLIEDFFGGSPSPLVAVKCRPYNVVDKALIIGDAAHAVVPFYGQGMNAGFEDCYILDELFQKHHDNVADILQEFSDSRWKDAFAISDLAMYNY
;
A
#
# COMPACT_ATOMS: atom_id res chain seq x y z
N MET A 1 -0.86 -13.24 6.65
CA MET A 1 -2.19 -12.59 6.65
C MET A 1 -2.78 -12.72 5.26
N MET A 2 -4.10 -12.90 5.15
CA MET A 2 -4.80 -12.91 3.85
C MET A 2 -5.99 -11.97 3.94
N ILE A 3 -6.19 -11.13 2.93
CA ILE A 3 -7.36 -10.24 2.80
C ILE A 3 -8.02 -10.47 1.46
N ALA A 4 -9.32 -10.19 1.38
CA ALA A 4 -10.09 -10.27 0.14
C ALA A 4 -10.93 -9.00 0.00
N LEU A 5 -10.89 -8.36 -1.17
CA LEU A 5 -11.74 -7.21 -1.49
C LEU A 5 -12.76 -7.61 -2.56
N PRO A 6 -14.04 -7.22 -2.41
CA PRO A 6 -15.09 -7.58 -3.37
C PRO A 6 -14.99 -6.73 -4.63
N ASN A 7 -15.26 -7.35 -5.77
CA ASN A 7 -15.36 -6.71 -7.08
C ASN A 7 -16.83 -6.56 -7.50
N GLN A 8 -17.09 -5.69 -8.48
CA GLN A 8 -18.45 -5.43 -8.98
C GLN A 8 -19.07 -6.64 -9.72
N ASP A 9 -18.25 -7.54 -10.23
CA ASP A 9 -18.67 -8.79 -10.89
C ASP A 9 -18.98 -9.92 -9.90
N CYS A 10 -19.14 -9.59 -8.61
CA CYS A 10 -19.35 -10.51 -7.50
C CYS A 10 -18.17 -11.48 -7.25
N SER A 11 -17.01 -11.26 -7.87
CA SER A 11 -15.77 -11.94 -7.49
C SER A 11 -15.07 -11.24 -6.32
N TRP A 12 -14.02 -11.86 -5.79
CA TRP A 12 -13.14 -11.27 -4.80
C TRP A 12 -11.69 -11.36 -5.29
N THR A 13 -10.93 -10.30 -5.05
CA THR A 13 -9.47 -10.32 -5.26
C THR A 13 -8.79 -10.55 -3.93
N VAL A 14 -8.02 -11.63 -3.84
CA VAL A 14 -7.33 -12.06 -2.63
C VAL A 14 -5.87 -11.59 -2.67
N THR A 15 -5.39 -11.03 -1.57
CA THR A 15 -3.96 -10.71 -1.37
C THR A 15 -3.42 -11.50 -0.18
N LEU A 16 -2.39 -12.29 -0.42
CA LEU A 16 -1.67 -13.07 0.59
C LEU A 16 -0.36 -12.37 0.97
N PHE A 17 -0.20 -12.09 2.26
CA PHE A 17 1.02 -11.55 2.85
C PHE A 17 1.69 -12.60 3.72
N MET A 18 2.93 -12.95 3.38
CA MET A 18 3.82 -13.76 4.21
C MET A 18 5.30 -13.45 3.89
N PRO A 19 6.24 -13.79 4.77
CA PRO A 19 7.66 -13.58 4.50
C PRO A 19 8.11 -14.27 3.21
N PHE A 20 9.02 -13.65 2.46
CA PHE A 20 9.59 -14.21 1.22
C PHE A 20 10.14 -15.62 1.38
N LYS A 21 10.70 -15.95 2.56
CA LYS A 21 11.19 -17.29 2.86
C LYS A 21 10.07 -18.34 2.74
N ASN A 22 8.89 -18.04 3.27
CA ASN A 22 7.75 -18.95 3.23
C ASN A 22 7.23 -19.14 1.81
N PHE A 23 7.20 -18.08 0.99
CA PHE A 23 6.90 -18.21 -0.45
C PHE A 23 7.89 -19.15 -1.15
N LYS A 24 9.19 -19.01 -0.86
CA LYS A 24 10.23 -19.87 -1.47
C LYS A 24 10.18 -21.33 -1.01
N GLU A 25 9.70 -21.61 0.19
CA GLU A 25 9.56 -22.98 0.71
C GLU A 25 8.40 -23.75 0.05
N ILE A 26 7.42 -23.04 -0.50
CA ILE A 26 6.27 -23.59 -1.22
C ILE A 26 6.61 -23.64 -2.72
N ASP A 27 7.24 -24.72 -3.13
CA ASP A 27 7.73 -24.97 -4.50
C ASP A 27 6.98 -26.08 -5.24
N THR A 28 5.98 -26.70 -4.61
CA THR A 28 5.09 -27.70 -5.24
C THR A 28 3.63 -27.50 -4.85
N ASP A 29 2.74 -28.01 -5.69
CA ASP A 29 1.29 -28.02 -5.48
C ASP A 29 0.92 -28.67 -4.14
N GLU A 30 1.55 -29.79 -3.77
CA GLU A 30 1.27 -30.47 -2.50
C GLU A 30 1.65 -29.61 -1.30
N LYS A 31 2.78 -28.91 -1.35
CA LYS A 31 3.20 -28.01 -0.26
C LYS A 31 2.26 -26.83 -0.15
N LEU A 32 1.78 -26.29 -1.28
CA LEU A 32 0.79 -25.22 -1.30
C LEU A 32 -0.51 -25.67 -0.65
N MET A 33 -1.00 -26.86 -1.01
CA MET A 33 -2.23 -27.41 -0.44
C MET A 33 -2.10 -27.69 1.05
N ILE A 34 -0.97 -28.25 1.51
CA ILE A 34 -0.70 -28.46 2.95
C ILE A 34 -0.69 -27.12 3.69
N PHE A 35 -0.07 -26.08 3.12
CA PHE A 35 -0.02 -24.75 3.71
C PHE A 35 -1.44 -24.15 3.84
N PHE A 36 -2.23 -24.18 2.77
CA PHE A 36 -3.59 -23.64 2.77
C PHE A 36 -4.54 -24.44 3.66
N GLN A 37 -4.47 -25.78 3.67
CA GLN A 37 -5.28 -26.61 4.58
C GLN A 37 -4.97 -26.32 6.04
N LYS A 38 -3.72 -25.98 6.37
CA LYS A 38 -3.31 -25.67 7.73
C LYS A 38 -3.73 -24.28 8.18
N TYR A 39 -3.53 -23.25 7.36
CA TYR A 39 -3.66 -21.85 7.77
C TYR A 39 -4.92 -21.16 7.25
N PHE A 40 -5.48 -21.60 6.12
CA PHE A 40 -6.62 -20.98 5.43
C PHE A 40 -7.58 -22.03 4.82
N PRO A 41 -8.03 -23.05 5.58
CA PRO A 41 -8.76 -24.21 5.01
C PRO A 41 -10.07 -23.84 4.32
N ASP A 42 -10.75 -22.81 4.80
CA ASP A 42 -12.01 -22.27 4.27
C ASP A 42 -11.83 -21.56 2.92
N SER A 43 -10.64 -21.05 2.63
CA SER A 43 -10.35 -20.37 1.36
C SER A 43 -10.25 -21.31 0.15
N ILE A 44 -9.89 -22.58 0.38
CA ILE A 44 -9.72 -23.58 -0.68
C ILE A 44 -11.02 -23.77 -1.50
N PRO A 45 -12.18 -24.09 -0.89
CA PRO A 45 -13.42 -24.23 -1.64
C PRO A 45 -13.94 -22.92 -2.24
N LEU A 46 -13.54 -21.76 -1.70
CA LEU A 46 -13.96 -20.45 -2.21
C LEU A 46 -13.16 -20.02 -3.46
N ILE A 47 -11.85 -20.25 -3.46
CA ILE A 47 -10.95 -19.92 -4.57
C ILE A 47 -11.01 -21.01 -5.65
N GLY A 48 -11.12 -22.28 -5.24
CA GLY A 48 -10.97 -23.46 -6.07
C GLY A 48 -9.51 -23.92 -6.15
N GLU A 49 -9.26 -25.20 -5.87
CA GLU A 49 -7.89 -25.77 -5.78
C GLU A 49 -7.04 -25.50 -7.03
N LYS A 50 -7.61 -25.76 -8.21
CA LYS A 50 -6.90 -25.55 -9.48
C LYS A 50 -6.50 -24.09 -9.67
N LYS A 51 -7.44 -23.17 -9.39
CA LYS A 51 -7.20 -21.73 -9.54
C LYS A 51 -6.19 -21.22 -8.52
N LEU A 52 -6.23 -21.73 -7.29
CA LEU A 52 -5.27 -21.41 -6.25
C LEU A 52 -3.84 -21.78 -6.68
N ILE A 53 -3.65 -22.98 -7.23
CA ILE A 53 -2.35 -23.44 -7.75
C ILE A 53 -1.90 -22.57 -8.93
N GLU A 54 -2.79 -22.35 -9.91
CA GLU A 54 -2.51 -21.53 -11.09
C GLU A 54 -2.10 -20.10 -10.72
N ASP A 55 -2.85 -19.44 -9.84
CA ASP A 55 -2.59 -18.06 -9.44
C ASP A 55 -1.33 -17.93 -8.55
N PHE A 56 -1.09 -18.90 -7.65
CA PHE A 56 0.08 -18.89 -6.76
C PHE A 56 1.39 -19.06 -7.54
N PHE A 57 1.46 -20.02 -8.46
CA PHE A 57 2.67 -20.30 -9.25
C PHE A 57 2.76 -19.51 -10.55
N GLY A 58 1.65 -18.95 -11.04
CA GLY A 58 1.65 -18.00 -12.16
C GLY A 58 2.19 -16.61 -11.77
N GLY A 59 2.18 -16.29 -10.47
CA GLY A 59 2.69 -15.04 -9.91
C GLY A 59 4.04 -15.17 -9.21
N SER A 60 4.53 -14.05 -8.70
CA SER A 60 5.66 -14.01 -7.76
C SER A 60 5.35 -13.01 -6.65
N PRO A 61 5.81 -13.27 -5.41
CA PRO A 61 5.58 -12.34 -4.30
C PRO A 61 6.26 -11.00 -4.58
N SER A 62 5.54 -9.90 -4.35
CA SER A 62 6.04 -8.54 -4.53
C SER A 62 6.63 -7.97 -3.24
N PRO A 63 7.73 -7.20 -3.30
CA PRO A 63 8.24 -6.50 -2.13
C PRO A 63 7.31 -5.36 -1.73
N LEU A 64 7.21 -5.13 -0.43
CA LEU A 64 6.55 -3.96 0.15
C LEU A 64 7.64 -3.04 0.68
N VAL A 65 7.50 -1.74 0.42
CA VAL A 65 8.50 -0.73 0.81
C VAL A 65 7.79 0.37 1.59
N ALA A 66 8.46 0.86 2.64
CA ALA A 66 8.13 2.11 3.29
C ALA A 66 9.25 3.12 3.02
N VAL A 67 8.89 4.30 2.49
CA VAL A 67 9.83 5.41 2.27
C VAL A 67 9.31 6.63 3.00
N LYS A 68 10.19 7.23 3.81
CA LYS A 68 9.96 8.52 4.46
C LYS A 68 11.03 9.49 4.00
N CYS A 69 10.63 10.67 3.54
CA CYS A 69 11.56 11.72 3.17
C CYS A 69 11.07 13.10 3.64
N ARG A 70 11.97 14.06 3.68
CA ARG A 70 11.68 15.50 3.81
C ARG A 70 12.95 16.30 3.47
N PRO A 71 12.82 17.54 2.97
CA PRO A 71 11.57 18.22 2.58
C PRO A 71 10.92 17.58 1.35
N TYR A 72 9.65 17.91 1.08
CA TYR A 72 8.95 17.46 -0.13
C TYR A 72 9.12 18.39 -1.32
N ASN A 73 9.61 19.61 -1.10
CA ASN A 73 9.86 20.58 -2.15
C ASN A 73 11.35 20.83 -2.42
N VAL A 74 11.62 21.33 -3.62
CA VAL A 74 12.89 21.98 -3.97
C VAL A 74 12.58 23.43 -4.29
N VAL A 75 12.82 24.31 -3.32
CA VAL A 75 12.53 25.75 -3.41
C VAL A 75 11.08 25.95 -3.89
N ASP A 76 10.87 26.75 -4.93
CA ASP A 76 9.60 27.07 -5.58
C ASP A 76 9.44 26.33 -6.93
N LYS A 77 10.21 25.24 -7.15
CA LYS A 77 10.34 24.60 -8.48
C LYS A 77 9.69 23.23 -8.61
N ALA A 78 9.69 22.43 -7.54
CA ALA A 78 9.17 21.08 -7.57
C ALA A 78 8.61 20.69 -6.21
N LEU A 79 7.59 19.83 -6.24
CA LEU A 79 6.97 19.20 -5.08
C LEU A 79 6.68 17.74 -5.41
N ILE A 80 6.93 16.84 -4.47
CA ILE A 80 6.46 15.45 -4.52
C ILE A 80 5.25 15.27 -3.59
N ILE A 81 4.30 14.44 -4.02
CA ILE A 81 3.09 14.06 -3.29
C ILE A 81 2.81 12.56 -3.49
N GLY A 82 1.91 11.98 -2.70
CA GLY A 82 1.56 10.56 -2.74
C GLY A 82 2.77 9.65 -2.48
N ASP A 83 2.80 8.48 -3.12
CA ASP A 83 3.86 7.47 -2.92
C ASP A 83 5.27 7.99 -3.24
N ALA A 84 5.41 9.03 -4.08
CA ALA A 84 6.71 9.67 -4.32
C ALA A 84 7.26 10.35 -3.05
N ALA A 85 6.38 10.93 -2.23
CA ALA A 85 6.71 11.58 -0.96
C ALA A 85 6.70 10.59 0.22
N HIS A 86 5.77 9.65 0.23
CA HIS A 86 5.50 8.76 1.37
C HIS A 86 4.95 7.39 0.94
N ALA A 87 5.77 6.56 0.30
CA ALA A 87 5.41 5.15 0.12
C ALA A 87 5.17 4.48 1.48
N VAL A 88 3.98 3.90 1.69
CA VAL A 88 3.58 3.22 2.93
C VAL A 88 3.27 1.76 2.67
N VAL A 89 3.53 0.91 3.67
CA VAL A 89 3.08 -0.48 3.62
C VAL A 89 1.54 -0.56 3.65
N PRO A 90 0.91 -1.53 2.96
CA PRO A 90 -0.53 -1.53 2.73
C PRO A 90 -1.38 -2.02 3.91
N PHE A 91 -0.82 -2.07 5.12
CA PHE A 91 -1.48 -2.67 6.28
C PHE A 91 -2.53 -1.77 6.94
N TYR A 92 -2.73 -0.54 6.46
CA TYR A 92 -3.79 0.35 6.95
C TYR A 92 -4.76 0.79 5.84
N GLY A 93 -4.53 0.41 4.58
CA GLY A 93 -5.38 0.83 3.45
C GLY A 93 -5.37 2.35 3.19
N GLN A 94 -4.34 3.07 3.64
CA GLN A 94 -4.32 4.54 3.61
C GLN A 94 -3.38 5.16 2.59
N GLY A 95 -2.52 4.42 1.88
CA GLY A 95 -1.58 5.02 0.92
C GLY A 95 -2.27 5.92 -0.13
N MET A 96 -3.26 5.36 -0.84
CA MET A 96 -4.08 6.11 -1.80
C MET A 96 -4.84 7.27 -1.13
N ASN A 97 -5.45 7.04 0.03
CA ASN A 97 -6.25 8.05 0.72
C ASN A 97 -5.37 9.23 1.20
N ALA A 98 -4.19 8.94 1.75
CA ALA A 98 -3.22 9.95 2.15
C ALA A 98 -2.70 10.73 0.94
N GLY A 99 -2.47 10.06 -0.20
CA GLY A 99 -2.11 10.73 -1.45
C GLY A 99 -3.23 11.60 -2.03
N PHE A 100 -4.50 11.21 -1.88
CA PHE A 100 -5.64 12.07 -2.24
C PHE A 100 -5.79 13.25 -1.28
N GLU A 101 -5.56 13.04 0.00
CA GLU A 101 -5.54 14.10 1.00
C GLU A 101 -4.41 15.11 0.73
N ASP A 102 -3.25 14.68 0.21
CA ASP A 102 -2.21 15.60 -0.26
C ASP A 102 -2.75 16.58 -1.31
N CYS A 103 -3.49 16.08 -2.31
CA CYS A 103 -4.10 16.92 -3.35
C CYS A 103 -5.11 17.91 -2.76
N TYR A 104 -5.92 17.46 -1.79
CA TYR A 104 -6.89 18.31 -1.11
C TYR A 104 -6.20 19.42 -0.32
N ILE A 105 -5.20 19.09 0.50
CA ILE A 105 -4.43 20.07 1.28
C ILE A 105 -3.71 21.05 0.35
N LEU A 106 -3.17 20.56 -0.76
CA LEU A 106 -2.53 21.42 -1.74
C LEU A 106 -3.52 22.44 -2.34
N ASP A 107 -4.74 22.03 -2.68
CA ASP A 107 -5.81 22.94 -3.14
C ASP A 107 -6.16 24.01 -2.08
N GLU A 108 -6.30 23.62 -0.81
CA GLU A 108 -6.52 24.59 0.29
C GLU A 108 -5.39 25.60 0.40
N LEU A 109 -4.14 25.17 0.22
CA LEU A 109 -2.97 26.07 0.23
C LEU A 109 -2.95 27.02 -0.97
N PHE A 110 -3.34 26.56 -2.15
CA PHE A 110 -3.50 27.43 -3.33
C PHE A 110 -4.51 28.55 -3.06
N GLN A 111 -5.65 28.23 -2.46
CA GLN A 111 -6.66 29.22 -2.08
C GLN A 111 -6.13 30.18 -1.00
N LYS A 112 -5.46 29.66 0.03
CA LYS A 112 -4.93 30.43 1.16
C LYS A 112 -3.86 31.46 0.74
N HIS A 113 -2.96 31.06 -0.15
CA HIS A 113 -1.79 31.86 -0.53
C HIS A 113 -1.96 32.61 -1.84
N HIS A 114 -3.18 32.63 -2.40
CA HIS A 114 -3.51 33.32 -3.65
C HIS A 114 -2.51 32.98 -4.78
N ASP A 115 -2.29 31.68 -5.00
CA ASP A 115 -1.38 31.13 -6.01
C ASP A 115 0.11 31.52 -5.83
N ASN A 116 0.54 32.01 -4.66
CA ASN A 116 1.96 32.18 -4.37
C ASN A 116 2.66 30.82 -4.16
N VAL A 117 3.16 30.26 -5.27
CA VAL A 117 3.80 28.94 -5.31
C VAL A 117 4.91 28.77 -4.26
N ALA A 118 5.72 29.80 -4.01
CA ALA A 118 6.82 29.69 -3.05
C ALA A 118 6.31 29.41 -1.63
N ASP A 119 5.28 30.14 -1.19
CA ASP A 119 4.69 29.97 0.14
C ASP A 119 3.91 28.65 0.23
N ILE A 120 3.21 28.26 -0.85
CA ILE A 120 2.45 27.00 -0.93
C ILE A 120 3.37 25.80 -0.77
N LEU A 121 4.45 25.72 -1.57
CA LEU A 121 5.35 24.57 -1.55
C LEU A 121 6.10 24.44 -0.22
N GLN A 122 6.47 25.59 0.36
CA GLN A 122 7.12 25.64 1.67
C GLN A 122 6.15 25.19 2.77
N GLU A 123 4.94 25.74 2.83
CA GLU A 123 3.96 25.37 3.86
C GLU A 123 3.55 23.91 3.77
N PHE A 124 3.32 23.39 2.56
CA PHE A 124 3.00 21.97 2.37
C PHE A 124 4.12 21.08 2.92
N SER A 125 5.38 21.40 2.59
CA SER A 125 6.54 20.60 3.02
C SER A 125 6.81 20.69 4.52
N ASP A 126 6.44 21.81 5.17
CA ASP A 126 6.63 22.00 6.61
C ASP A 126 5.52 21.38 7.46
N SER A 127 4.33 21.20 6.89
CA SER A 127 3.13 20.70 7.59
C SER A 127 2.85 19.23 7.30
N ARG A 128 2.76 18.83 6.03
CA ARG A 128 2.18 17.54 5.62
C ARG A 128 2.98 16.32 6.07
N TRP A 129 4.31 16.45 6.17
CA TRP A 129 5.17 15.33 6.53
C TRP A 129 4.81 14.70 7.89
N LYS A 130 4.22 15.46 8.82
CA LYS A 130 3.85 14.96 10.15
C LYS A 130 2.80 13.86 10.05
N ASP A 131 1.74 14.13 9.29
CA ASP A 131 0.64 13.19 9.09
C ASP A 131 1.09 12.02 8.21
N ALA A 132 1.85 12.30 7.14
CA ALA A 132 2.43 11.28 6.28
C ALA A 132 3.36 10.31 7.04
N PHE A 133 4.18 10.83 7.96
CA PHE A 133 5.03 10.01 8.81
C PHE A 133 4.20 9.21 9.81
N ALA A 134 3.18 9.82 10.40
CA ALA A 134 2.29 9.17 11.36
C ALA A 134 1.54 8.00 10.72
N ILE A 135 0.96 8.18 9.52
CA ILE A 135 0.24 7.09 8.86
C ILE A 135 1.18 5.97 8.41
N SER A 136 2.40 6.31 7.98
CA SER A 136 3.44 5.33 7.67
C SER A 136 3.83 4.53 8.91
N ASP A 137 3.98 5.17 10.08
CA ASP A 137 4.27 4.49 11.35
C ASP A 137 3.10 3.60 11.80
N LEU A 138 1.86 4.08 11.70
CA LEU A 138 0.66 3.28 12.02
C LEU A 138 0.56 2.05 11.11
N ALA A 139 0.84 2.20 9.82
CA ALA A 139 0.84 1.09 8.87
C ALA A 139 1.96 0.08 9.18
N MET A 140 3.16 0.55 9.57
CA MET A 140 4.26 -0.33 10.00
C MET A 140 3.98 -1.00 11.35
N TYR A 141 3.27 -0.34 12.26
CA TYR A 141 2.86 -0.92 13.54
C TYR A 141 1.79 -2.01 13.38
N ASN A 142 0.93 -1.89 12.37
CA ASN A 142 -0.11 -2.88 12.07
C ASN A 142 0.41 -4.10 11.27
N TYR A 143 1.65 -4.03 10.78
CA TYR A 143 2.32 -5.13 10.07
C TYR A 143 2.81 -6.22 11.04
#